data_AF-A0A7S1Z308-F1
#
_entry.id   AF-A0A7S1Z308-F1
#
_cell.length_a   1.000
_cell.length_b   1.000
_cell.length_c   1.000
_cell.angle_alpha   90.00
_cell.angle_beta   90.00
_cell.angle_gamma   90.00
#
_symmetry.space_group_name_H-M   'P 1'
#
loop_
_entity.id
_entity.type
_entity.pdbx_description
1 polymer ?
#
loop_
_entity_poly.entity_id
_entity_poly.type
_entity_poly.pdbx_seq_one_letter_code
_entity_poly.pdbx_strand_id
1 'polypeptide(L)'
;MRRVFVDAVLPALTGDGLRAPLEAADFILPSVIEREKAGSERDALWSSFLYGYSIAFSRSHHGTDGDPELIPLVELFNGLPSACGDGINVDLAFGMWPFIRGPMYENQCNLGCSAVYAKRGITEGGTSLIISYGDLTPSDFLVKYGAVPPQQLKSHTMTDSVNLWVPPGIVPDPKKDEMRCVALEKAHFPLEDFRQGTHRMTFLAGDNGSGRDDLLTSFINGQEPRELGPLRQFLVIAHIADDAAVQLNIDSGRLRCNVNQAKLCSLYLKIIDYNLELLTPPSTDSTTSAADIERSKDPKISSSEAVALISRTCQRETLMKWRRAYFRNYSRAFPSDEINDKGCRVCGRTYPHLTCARCKGRSDAEVAAYCSRAHQKMDWKTHKHQCQAKD
;
A
#
# COMPACT_ATOMS: atom_id res chain seq x y z
N MET A 1 -20.61 -1.40 6.67
CA MET A 1 -19.41 -1.88 5.94
C MET A 1 -19.29 -1.34 4.53
N ARG A 2 -20.40 -1.17 3.77
CA ARG A 2 -20.41 -0.44 2.48
C ARG A 2 -19.64 0.88 2.53
N ARG A 3 -19.85 1.69 3.58
CA ARG A 3 -19.10 2.95 3.83
C ARG A 3 -17.60 2.80 4.12
N VAL A 4 -17.13 1.72 4.74
CA VAL A 4 -15.69 1.59 5.08
C VAL A 4 -14.87 1.18 3.85
N PHE A 5 -15.43 0.31 3.01
CA PHE A 5 -14.76 -0.06 1.76
C PHE A 5 -14.94 1.03 0.69
N VAL A 6 -16.17 1.54 0.49
CA VAL A 6 -16.50 2.55 -0.55
C VAL A 6 -16.02 3.96 -0.21
N ASP A 7 -16.01 4.37 1.07
CA ASP A 7 -15.66 5.75 1.43
C ASP A 7 -14.20 5.92 1.90
N ALA A 8 -13.49 4.83 2.27
CA ALA A 8 -12.11 4.93 2.77
C ALA A 8 -11.07 4.10 1.98
N VAL A 9 -11.42 2.90 1.50
CA VAL A 9 -10.48 2.01 0.79
C VAL A 9 -10.54 2.23 -0.73
N LEU A 10 -11.73 2.43 -1.30
CA LEU A 10 -11.95 2.62 -2.74
C LEU A 10 -11.35 3.94 -3.27
N PRO A 11 -11.57 5.10 -2.62
CA PRO A 11 -10.98 6.35 -3.07
C PRO A 11 -9.45 6.31 -2.94
N ALA A 12 -8.93 5.55 -1.97
CA ALA A 12 -7.49 5.36 -1.82
C ALA A 12 -6.94 4.59 -3.03
N LEU A 13 -7.63 3.57 -3.51
CA LEU A 13 -7.17 2.71 -4.59
C LEU A 13 -7.38 3.29 -6.00
N THR A 14 -8.26 4.28 -6.17
CA THR A 14 -8.61 4.87 -7.49
C THR A 14 -8.31 6.37 -7.57
N GLY A 15 -7.04 6.75 -7.72
CA GLY A 15 -6.67 8.13 -8.08
C GLY A 15 -6.45 8.28 -9.60
N ASP A 16 -7.14 9.27 -10.19
CA ASP A 16 -7.03 9.85 -11.54
C ASP A 16 -6.81 8.88 -12.72
N GLY A 17 -7.92 8.43 -13.30
CA GLY A 17 -7.96 7.70 -14.59
C GLY A 17 -8.91 6.51 -14.61
N LEU A 18 -9.38 6.08 -13.44
CA LEU A 18 -10.16 4.86 -13.28
C LEU A 18 -11.44 5.16 -12.49
N ARG A 19 -12.40 5.85 -13.13
CA ARG A 19 -13.81 5.85 -12.69
C ARG A 19 -14.53 4.53 -13.06
N ALA A 20 -13.99 3.75 -13.98
CA ALA A 20 -14.57 2.47 -14.43
C ALA A 20 -14.52 1.28 -13.44
N PRO A 21 -13.47 1.06 -12.60
CA PRO A 21 -13.40 -0.10 -11.71
C PRO A 21 -14.23 0.07 -10.42
N LEU A 22 -14.72 1.28 -10.13
CA LEU A 22 -15.55 1.60 -8.96
C LEU A 22 -16.88 0.84 -8.95
N GLU A 23 -17.45 0.55 -10.12
CA GLU A 23 -18.67 -0.26 -10.24
C GLU A 23 -18.37 -1.75 -10.49
N ALA A 24 -17.15 -2.10 -10.92
CA ALA A 24 -16.69 -3.48 -11.08
C ALA A 24 -16.45 -4.16 -9.72
N ALA A 25 -15.89 -3.43 -8.74
CA ALA A 25 -15.60 -3.98 -7.41
C ALA A 25 -16.86 -4.36 -6.61
N ASP A 26 -17.97 -3.62 -6.78
CA ASP A 26 -19.30 -3.98 -6.23
C ASP A 26 -19.87 -5.27 -6.91
N PHE A 27 -19.33 -5.69 -8.06
CA PHE A 27 -19.79 -6.82 -8.87
C PHE A 27 -18.91 -8.09 -8.80
N ILE A 28 -17.66 -7.99 -8.31
CA ILE A 28 -16.80 -9.18 -8.08
C ILE A 28 -17.31 -10.00 -6.86
N LEU A 29 -18.23 -9.44 -6.07
CA LEU A 29 -18.98 -10.17 -5.05
C LEU A 29 -20.20 -10.88 -5.67
N PRO A 30 -20.34 -12.21 -5.53
CA PRO A 30 -21.41 -13.02 -6.17
C PRO A 30 -22.87 -12.64 -5.84
N SER A 31 -23.13 -11.63 -5.01
CA SER A 31 -24.46 -11.27 -4.52
C SER A 31 -25.28 -10.33 -5.43
N VAL A 32 -24.75 -9.90 -6.59
CA VAL A 32 -25.47 -8.96 -7.48
C VAL A 32 -26.26 -9.67 -8.60
N ILE A 33 -26.06 -10.97 -8.81
CA ILE A 33 -26.79 -11.73 -9.85
C ILE A 33 -28.28 -11.95 -9.48
N GLU A 34 -28.70 -11.71 -8.24
CA GLU A 34 -30.11 -11.91 -7.81
C GLU A 34 -31.00 -10.65 -7.86
N ARG A 35 -30.61 -9.58 -8.56
CA ARG A 35 -31.52 -8.44 -8.84
C ARG A 35 -32.06 -8.46 -10.25
N GLU A 36 -32.88 -9.46 -10.54
CA GLU A 36 -33.90 -9.33 -11.57
C GLU A 36 -35.05 -8.45 -11.05
N LYS A 37 -35.09 -7.20 -11.55
CA LYS A 37 -36.33 -6.53 -11.96
C LYS A 37 -35.99 -5.25 -12.75
N ALA A 38 -36.11 -5.37 -14.07
CA ALA A 38 -36.09 -4.30 -15.07
C ALA A 38 -34.89 -3.34 -14.97
N GLY A 39 -33.67 -3.87 -15.09
CA GLY A 39 -32.52 -3.04 -15.48
C GLY A 39 -32.74 -2.52 -16.89
N SER A 40 -32.55 -1.22 -17.08
CA SER A 40 -32.58 -0.58 -18.40
C SER A 40 -31.51 -1.22 -19.32
N GLU A 41 -31.65 -1.12 -20.64
CA GLU A 41 -30.61 -1.56 -21.60
C GLU A 41 -29.21 -1.02 -21.23
N ARG A 42 -29.17 0.19 -20.66
CA ARG A 42 -27.96 0.81 -20.09
C ARG A 42 -27.31 -0.02 -18.98
N ASP A 43 -28.09 -0.63 -18.10
CA ASP A 43 -27.56 -1.45 -16.99
C ASP A 43 -26.93 -2.74 -17.53
N ALA A 44 -27.55 -3.36 -18.53
CA ALA A 44 -27.00 -4.56 -19.20
C ALA A 44 -25.70 -4.25 -19.97
N LEU A 45 -25.65 -3.12 -20.68
CA LEU A 45 -24.44 -2.64 -21.36
C LEU A 45 -23.34 -2.36 -20.34
N TRP A 46 -23.69 -1.72 -19.23
CA TRP A 46 -22.74 -1.42 -18.17
C TRP A 46 -22.18 -2.69 -17.52
N SER A 47 -23.03 -3.66 -17.15
CA SER A 47 -22.57 -4.95 -16.63
C SER A 47 -21.67 -5.69 -17.62
N SER A 48 -21.98 -5.66 -18.92
CA SER A 48 -21.14 -6.28 -19.96
C SER A 48 -19.78 -5.60 -20.06
N PHE A 49 -19.75 -4.26 -19.99
CA PHE A 49 -18.51 -3.49 -19.93
C PHE A 49 -17.67 -3.86 -18.70
N LEU A 50 -18.28 -3.91 -17.51
CA LEU A 50 -17.58 -4.27 -16.28
C LEU A 50 -17.02 -5.69 -16.32
N TYR A 51 -17.77 -6.63 -16.89
CA TYR A 51 -17.32 -8.02 -17.07
C TYR A 51 -16.09 -8.09 -18.01
N GLY A 52 -16.18 -7.45 -19.19
CA GLY A 52 -15.07 -7.38 -20.13
C GLY A 52 -13.85 -6.69 -19.55
N TYR A 53 -14.06 -5.58 -18.85
CA TYR A 53 -12.99 -4.85 -18.14
C TYR A 53 -12.35 -5.74 -17.07
N SER A 54 -13.13 -6.45 -16.26
CA SER A 54 -12.62 -7.31 -15.20
C SER A 54 -11.79 -8.47 -15.75
N ILE A 55 -12.19 -9.07 -16.88
CA ILE A 55 -11.39 -10.08 -17.57
C ILE A 55 -10.08 -9.46 -18.05
N ALA A 56 -10.14 -8.37 -18.81
CA ALA A 56 -8.94 -7.73 -19.34
C ALA A 56 -7.99 -7.31 -18.22
N PHE A 57 -8.51 -6.76 -17.12
CA PHE A 57 -7.72 -6.30 -15.99
C PHE A 57 -7.10 -7.44 -15.18
N SER A 58 -7.85 -8.52 -14.92
CA SER A 58 -7.42 -9.63 -14.05
C SER A 58 -6.73 -10.78 -14.78
N ARG A 59 -6.80 -10.86 -16.11
CA ARG A 59 -6.23 -11.96 -16.91
C ARG A 59 -5.18 -11.52 -17.93
N SER A 60 -4.98 -10.22 -18.13
CA SER A 60 -3.94 -9.76 -19.04
C SER A 60 -2.53 -9.96 -18.49
N HIS A 61 -1.63 -10.26 -19.42
CA HIS A 61 -0.20 -10.36 -19.23
C HIS A 61 0.49 -9.19 -19.95
N HIS A 62 1.71 -8.83 -19.54
CA HIS A 62 2.51 -7.87 -20.29
C HIS A 62 2.95 -8.49 -21.62
N GLY A 63 2.43 -7.97 -22.73
CA GLY A 63 2.82 -8.34 -24.08
C GLY A 63 4.20 -7.81 -24.48
N THR A 64 4.67 -8.18 -25.67
CA THR A 64 6.01 -7.82 -26.16
C THR A 64 6.18 -6.31 -26.39
N ASP A 65 5.10 -5.61 -26.71
CA ASP A 65 5.10 -4.16 -26.99
C ASP A 65 4.62 -3.33 -25.80
N GLY A 66 4.45 -3.96 -24.63
CA GLY A 66 3.91 -3.33 -23.42
C GLY A 66 2.38 -3.32 -23.35
N ASP A 67 1.70 -3.69 -24.43
CA ASP A 67 0.24 -3.83 -24.47
C ASP A 67 -0.23 -5.05 -23.66
N PRO A 68 -1.40 -4.98 -23.01
CA PRO A 68 -1.96 -6.11 -22.27
C PRO A 68 -2.44 -7.20 -23.23
N GLU A 69 -1.98 -8.43 -23.03
CA GLU A 69 -2.35 -9.59 -23.85
C GLU A 69 -3.14 -10.63 -23.02
N LEU A 70 -4.25 -11.12 -23.58
CA LEU A 70 -4.94 -12.31 -23.08
C LEU A 70 -4.38 -13.53 -23.79
N ILE A 71 -3.79 -14.44 -23.02
CA ILE A 71 -3.16 -15.65 -23.56
C ILE A 71 -4.03 -16.84 -23.12
N PRO A 72 -4.82 -17.42 -24.04
CA PRO A 72 -5.65 -18.58 -23.73
C PRO A 72 -4.83 -19.71 -23.11
N LEU A 73 -5.45 -20.49 -22.23
CA LEU A 73 -4.82 -21.55 -21.41
C LEU A 73 -3.86 -21.05 -20.33
N VAL A 74 -3.02 -20.05 -20.60
CA VAL A 74 -2.14 -19.45 -19.59
C VAL A 74 -2.95 -18.74 -18.52
N GLU A 75 -4.01 -18.06 -18.91
CA GLU A 75 -4.92 -17.36 -18.00
C GLU A 75 -5.63 -18.29 -17.00
N LEU A 76 -5.62 -19.61 -17.22
CA LEU A 76 -6.17 -20.61 -16.30
C LEU A 76 -5.24 -20.92 -15.13
N PHE A 77 -3.95 -20.58 -15.22
CA PHE A 77 -3.03 -20.74 -14.11
C PHE A 77 -3.37 -19.76 -13.00
N ASN A 78 -3.27 -20.24 -11.76
CA ASN A 78 -3.34 -19.35 -10.61
C ASN A 78 -2.02 -18.61 -10.46
N GLY A 79 -2.08 -17.43 -9.87
CA GLY A 79 -0.90 -16.61 -9.64
C GLY A 79 -0.64 -16.33 -8.18
N LEU A 80 0.62 -16.12 -7.86
CA LEU A 80 1.06 -15.49 -6.63
C LEU A 80 1.94 -14.27 -6.96
N PRO A 81 2.02 -13.29 -6.07
CA PRO A 81 2.98 -12.19 -6.23
C PRO A 81 4.41 -12.70 -6.13
N SER A 82 5.34 -12.04 -6.81
CA SER A 82 6.75 -12.46 -6.86
C SER A 82 7.36 -12.65 -5.47
N ALA A 83 6.94 -11.85 -4.48
CA ALA A 83 7.37 -11.95 -3.09
C ALA A 83 7.04 -13.31 -2.44
N CYS A 84 6.12 -14.09 -3.01
CA CYS A 84 5.76 -15.44 -2.58
C CYS A 84 6.56 -16.53 -3.30
N GLY A 85 7.81 -16.24 -3.72
CA GLY A 85 8.65 -17.07 -4.60
C GLY A 85 8.62 -18.59 -4.37
N ASP A 86 8.53 -19.06 -3.12
CA ASP A 86 8.44 -20.50 -2.80
C ASP A 86 7.22 -21.21 -3.43
N GLY A 87 6.14 -20.47 -3.67
CA GLY A 87 4.90 -20.98 -4.26
C GLY A 87 4.91 -20.99 -5.78
N ILE A 88 5.75 -20.18 -6.42
CA ILE A 88 5.80 -20.01 -7.88
C ILE A 88 6.63 -21.15 -8.48
N ASN A 89 6.06 -21.93 -9.39
CA ASN A 89 6.69 -23.12 -9.96
C ASN A 89 6.72 -23.16 -11.49
N VAL A 90 6.06 -22.22 -12.15
CA VAL A 90 6.13 -22.01 -13.59
C VAL A 90 6.41 -20.55 -13.90
N ASP A 91 7.00 -20.30 -15.06
CA ASP A 91 7.26 -18.97 -15.58
C ASP A 91 6.76 -18.85 -17.03
N LEU A 92 6.63 -17.61 -17.49
CA LEU A 92 6.22 -17.28 -18.85
C LEU A 92 7.41 -16.71 -19.61
N ALA A 93 7.62 -17.20 -20.83
CA ALA A 93 8.55 -16.61 -21.76
C ALA A 93 7.84 -16.21 -23.05
N PHE A 94 8.14 -15.01 -23.51
CA PHE A 94 7.66 -14.46 -24.77
C PHE A 94 8.83 -14.43 -25.75
N GLY A 95 8.59 -14.84 -26.99
CA GLY A 95 9.61 -14.73 -28.03
C GLY A 95 9.34 -15.62 -29.23
N MET A 96 10.35 -15.70 -30.09
CA MET A 96 10.39 -16.64 -31.22
C MET A 96 11.15 -17.88 -30.75
N TRP A 97 10.44 -18.99 -30.53
CA TRP A 97 11.04 -20.21 -29.97
C TRP A 97 11.27 -21.27 -31.06
N PRO A 98 12.49 -21.83 -31.17
CA PRO A 98 12.72 -23.03 -31.98
C PRO A 98 12.29 -24.25 -31.14
N PHE A 99 11.30 -25.00 -31.61
CA PHE A 99 10.80 -26.15 -30.86
C PHE A 99 11.90 -27.17 -30.53
N ILE A 100 11.79 -27.66 -29.30
CA ILE A 100 12.70 -28.54 -28.58
C ILE A 100 12.97 -29.84 -29.36
N ARG A 101 14.24 -30.03 -29.77
CA ARG A 101 14.87 -31.29 -30.25
C ARG A 101 14.45 -31.87 -31.61
N GLY A 102 14.39 -31.04 -32.66
CA GLY A 102 14.45 -31.51 -34.06
C GLY A 102 15.39 -30.63 -34.90
N PRO A 103 15.89 -31.10 -36.07
CA PRO A 103 16.53 -30.20 -37.02
C PRO A 103 15.54 -29.09 -37.34
N MET A 104 15.98 -27.84 -37.14
CA MET A 104 15.19 -26.63 -37.29
C MET A 104 14.20 -26.77 -38.45
N TYR A 105 12.91 -26.68 -38.19
CA TYR A 105 12.02 -26.17 -39.23
C TYR A 105 12.61 -24.81 -39.58
N GLU A 106 13.12 -24.70 -40.80
CA GLU A 106 13.58 -23.46 -41.39
C GLU A 106 12.60 -22.35 -41.02
N ASN A 107 13.14 -21.20 -40.60
CA ASN A 107 12.59 -19.85 -40.33
C ASN A 107 11.29 -19.37 -41.02
N GLN A 108 10.37 -20.23 -41.43
CA GLN A 108 9.20 -19.93 -42.22
C GLN A 108 7.98 -19.58 -41.35
N CYS A 109 8.05 -19.81 -40.04
CA CYS A 109 7.00 -19.40 -39.10
C CYS A 109 7.59 -18.52 -37.99
N ASN A 110 7.89 -17.26 -38.31
CA ASN A 110 8.11 -16.15 -37.36
C ASN A 110 6.81 -15.83 -36.58
N LEU A 111 6.17 -16.83 -35.99
CA LEU A 111 4.98 -16.63 -35.18
C LEU A 111 5.44 -16.38 -33.75
N GLY A 112 5.10 -15.20 -33.21
CA GLY A 112 5.28 -14.93 -31.78
C GLY A 112 4.53 -15.99 -30.98
N CYS A 113 5.21 -16.61 -30.02
CA CYS A 113 4.60 -17.60 -29.14
C CYS A 113 4.92 -17.33 -27.67
N SER A 114 3.95 -17.62 -26.82
CA SER A 114 4.10 -17.62 -25.37
C SER A 114 4.35 -19.04 -24.90
N ALA A 115 5.42 -19.25 -24.15
CA ALA A 115 5.80 -20.54 -23.60
C ALA A 115 5.69 -20.52 -22.08
N VAL A 116 5.09 -21.57 -21.51
CA VAL A 116 5.07 -21.81 -20.07
C VAL A 116 6.09 -22.89 -19.77
N TYR A 117 7.02 -22.63 -18.85
CA TYR A 117 8.03 -23.61 -18.46
C TYR A 117 8.11 -23.77 -16.95
N ALA A 118 8.46 -24.97 -16.51
CA ALA A 118 8.62 -25.29 -15.11
C ALA A 118 9.93 -24.73 -14.56
N LYS A 119 9.88 -24.04 -13.41
CA LYS A 119 11.07 -23.55 -12.69
C LYS A 119 11.69 -24.63 -11.78
N ARG A 120 10.93 -25.68 -11.49
CA ARG A 120 11.31 -26.83 -10.65
C ARG A 120 10.59 -28.08 -11.13
N GLY A 121 11.03 -29.25 -10.67
CA GLY A 121 10.32 -30.50 -10.94
C GLY A 121 8.86 -30.44 -10.48
N ILE A 122 7.93 -30.78 -11.35
CA ILE A 122 6.50 -30.87 -11.06
C ILE A 122 6.16 -32.35 -10.95
N THR A 123 5.68 -32.76 -9.78
CA THR A 123 5.26 -34.14 -9.54
C THR A 123 3.86 -34.39 -10.08
N GLU A 124 3.66 -35.52 -10.74
CA GLU A 124 2.35 -35.97 -11.20
C GLU A 124 1.34 -36.03 -10.03
N GLY A 125 0.13 -35.52 -10.26
CA GLY A 125 -0.98 -35.58 -9.30
C GLY A 125 -0.85 -34.71 -8.03
N GLY A 126 0.22 -33.92 -7.86
CA GLY A 126 0.54 -33.32 -6.55
C GLY A 126 0.48 -31.80 -6.43
N THR A 127 0.72 -31.03 -7.50
CA THR A 127 0.88 -29.57 -7.37
C THR A 127 0.27 -28.78 -8.52
N SER A 128 -0.58 -27.80 -8.18
CA SER A 128 -1.06 -26.80 -9.14
C SER A 128 0.11 -26.03 -9.78
N LEU A 129 -0.05 -25.65 -11.05
CA LEU A 129 0.85 -24.73 -11.73
C LEU A 129 0.55 -23.30 -11.28
N ILE A 130 1.56 -22.63 -10.74
CA ILE A 130 1.47 -21.29 -10.17
C ILE A 130 2.50 -20.38 -10.84
N ILE A 131 2.02 -19.35 -11.54
CA ILE A 131 2.84 -18.31 -12.17
C ILE A 131 3.04 -17.11 -11.23
N SER A 132 4.04 -16.28 -11.54
CA SER A 132 4.12 -14.95 -10.92
C SER A 132 3.10 -14.01 -11.55
N TYR A 133 2.35 -13.28 -10.72
CA TYR A 133 1.54 -12.14 -11.14
C TYR A 133 2.27 -10.79 -11.00
N GLY A 134 3.58 -10.83 -10.71
CA GLY A 134 4.44 -9.67 -10.57
C GLY A 134 4.53 -9.14 -9.14
N ASP A 135 5.13 -7.96 -9.02
CA ASP A 135 5.43 -7.31 -7.74
C ASP A 135 4.23 -6.50 -7.24
N LEU A 136 3.18 -7.21 -6.81
CA LEU A 136 1.94 -6.61 -6.35
C LEU A 136 1.83 -6.62 -4.84
N THR A 137 1.40 -5.49 -4.27
CA THR A 137 1.05 -5.43 -2.84
C THR A 137 -0.28 -6.14 -2.56
N PRO A 138 -0.62 -6.41 -1.30
CA PRO A 138 -1.92 -6.99 -0.94
C PRO A 138 -3.11 -6.20 -1.50
N SER A 139 -3.11 -4.87 -1.40
CA SER A 139 -4.20 -4.07 -1.96
C SER A 139 -4.24 -4.11 -3.49
N ASP A 140 -3.09 -4.06 -4.16
CA ASP A 140 -3.05 -4.15 -5.63
C ASP A 140 -3.55 -5.53 -6.11
N PHE A 141 -3.18 -6.60 -5.40
CA PHE A 141 -3.63 -7.95 -5.71
C PHE A 141 -5.14 -8.12 -5.45
N LEU A 142 -5.66 -7.51 -4.38
CA LEU A 142 -7.09 -7.48 -4.09
C LEU A 142 -7.87 -6.79 -5.20
N VAL A 143 -7.44 -5.59 -5.60
CA VAL A 143 -8.11 -4.81 -6.65
C VAL A 143 -8.07 -5.54 -7.99
N LYS A 144 -6.93 -6.16 -8.31
CA LYS A 144 -6.72 -6.82 -9.60
C LYS A 144 -7.36 -8.19 -9.71
N TYR A 145 -7.33 -9.00 -8.65
CA TYR A 145 -7.74 -10.41 -8.70
C TYR A 145 -8.84 -10.79 -7.71
N GLY A 146 -9.33 -9.85 -6.90
CA GLY A 146 -10.45 -10.08 -5.96
C GLY A 146 -10.09 -10.96 -4.75
N ALA A 147 -8.80 -11.23 -4.51
CA ALA A 147 -8.33 -12.07 -3.41
C ALA A 147 -7.01 -11.51 -2.85
N VAL A 148 -6.52 -12.03 -1.73
CA VAL A 148 -5.12 -11.84 -1.30
C VAL A 148 -4.58 -13.19 -0.88
N PRO A 149 -3.51 -13.70 -1.50
CA PRO A 149 -2.97 -14.99 -1.14
C PRO A 149 -2.47 -15.00 0.31
N PRO A 150 -2.82 -16.02 1.12
CA PRO A 150 -2.34 -16.13 2.49
C PRO A 150 -0.80 -16.09 2.61
N GLN A 151 -0.10 -16.50 1.55
CA GLN A 151 1.36 -16.47 1.44
C GLN A 151 1.94 -15.05 1.47
N GLN A 152 1.18 -14.03 1.07
CA GLN A 152 1.58 -12.62 1.20
C GLN A 152 1.45 -12.10 2.63
N LEU A 153 0.67 -12.77 3.47
CA LEU A 153 0.26 -12.31 4.79
C LEU A 153 1.20 -12.77 5.90
N LYS A 154 2.45 -13.11 5.55
CA LYS A 154 3.44 -13.48 6.54
C LYS A 154 3.79 -12.24 7.38
N SER A 155 4.03 -12.45 8.66
CA SER A 155 4.32 -11.40 9.65
C SER A 155 5.44 -10.41 9.27
N HIS A 156 6.37 -10.83 8.42
CA HIS A 156 7.45 -9.98 7.91
C HIS A 156 7.05 -9.23 6.62
N THR A 157 6.10 -9.73 5.83
CA THR A 157 5.65 -9.18 4.54
C THR A 157 4.32 -8.43 4.60
N MET A 158 3.76 -8.19 5.80
CA MET A 158 2.58 -7.34 5.97
C MET A 158 2.94 -5.86 5.71
N THR A 159 3.04 -5.52 4.45
CA THR A 159 3.25 -4.18 3.92
C THR A 159 2.31 -4.00 2.75
N ASP A 160 1.89 -2.76 2.53
CA ASP A 160 1.05 -2.39 1.42
C ASP A 160 1.53 -1.06 0.84
N SER A 161 0.97 -0.67 -0.28
CA SER A 161 1.06 0.71 -0.72
C SER A 161 -0.07 1.52 -0.11
N VAL A 162 0.24 2.73 0.36
CA VAL A 162 -0.74 3.58 1.06
C VAL A 162 -0.85 4.93 0.39
N ASN A 163 -2.09 5.36 0.21
CA ASN A 163 -2.41 6.69 -0.29
C ASN A 163 -2.55 7.62 0.90
N LEU A 164 -1.84 8.76 0.86
CA LEU A 164 -1.94 9.77 1.90
C LEU A 164 -2.97 10.82 1.53
N TRP A 165 -3.99 10.93 2.37
CA TRP A 165 -4.98 11.98 2.37
C TRP A 165 -4.53 13.15 3.25
N VAL A 166 -4.84 14.38 2.83
CA VAL A 166 -4.55 15.57 3.62
C VAL A 166 -5.72 15.83 4.56
N PRO A 167 -5.49 16.02 5.88
CA PRO A 167 -6.54 16.46 6.78
C PRO A 167 -7.08 17.83 6.32
N PRO A 168 -8.41 18.04 6.24
CA PRO A 168 -8.97 19.31 5.78
C PRO A 168 -8.45 20.53 6.57
N GLY A 169 -8.17 20.36 7.87
CA GLY A 169 -7.61 21.42 8.73
C GLY A 169 -6.15 21.81 8.43
N ILE A 170 -5.43 21.03 7.61
CA ILE A 170 -4.10 21.39 7.10
C ILE A 170 -4.21 22.20 5.79
N VAL A 171 -5.33 22.12 5.07
CA VAL A 171 -5.50 22.93 3.85
C VAL A 171 -5.77 24.39 4.26
N PRO A 172 -5.01 25.39 3.76
CA PRO A 172 -5.27 26.79 4.08
C PRO A 172 -6.71 27.20 3.73
N ASP A 173 -7.34 28.00 4.58
CA ASP A 173 -8.68 28.54 4.36
C ASP A 173 -8.58 29.76 3.43
N PRO A 174 -9.23 29.77 2.26
CA PRO A 174 -9.11 30.86 1.29
C PRO A 174 -9.59 32.20 1.86
N LYS A 175 -10.44 32.20 2.89
CA LYS A 175 -10.90 33.44 3.55
C LYS A 175 -9.90 34.00 4.55
N LYS A 176 -8.93 33.20 5.00
CA LYS A 176 -7.95 33.58 6.03
C LYS A 176 -6.53 33.72 5.49
N ASP A 177 -6.20 32.92 4.48
CA ASP A 177 -4.85 32.85 3.92
C ASP A 177 -4.92 32.66 2.40
N GLU A 178 -5.41 33.71 1.73
CA GLU A 178 -5.57 33.77 0.28
C GLU A 178 -4.23 33.57 -0.45
N MET A 179 -3.17 34.21 0.06
CA MET A 179 -1.82 34.15 -0.53
C MET A 179 -1.27 32.73 -0.61
N ARG A 180 -1.41 31.91 0.46
CA ARG A 180 -0.99 30.51 0.41
C ARG A 180 -1.84 29.68 -0.52
N CYS A 181 -3.15 29.94 -0.60
CA CYS A 181 -4.03 29.25 -1.54
C CYS A 181 -3.56 29.49 -2.99
N VAL A 182 -3.31 30.76 -3.35
CA VAL A 182 -2.79 31.14 -4.68
C VAL A 182 -1.46 30.46 -4.99
N ALA A 183 -0.52 30.45 -4.02
CA ALA A 183 0.77 29.79 -4.21
C ALA A 183 0.65 28.28 -4.45
N LEU A 184 -0.21 27.61 -3.69
CA LEU A 184 -0.46 26.17 -3.82
C LEU A 184 -1.17 25.82 -5.13
N GLU A 185 -2.16 26.60 -5.54
CA GLU A 185 -2.86 26.41 -6.81
C GLU A 185 -1.94 26.62 -8.01
N LYS A 186 -1.04 27.62 -7.93
CA LYS A 186 0.01 27.84 -8.94
C LYS A 186 1.01 26.68 -9.01
N ALA A 187 1.22 25.98 -7.89
CA ALA A 187 1.99 24.74 -7.84
C ALA A 187 1.17 23.49 -8.22
N HIS A 188 -0.04 23.67 -8.76
CA HIS A 188 -0.95 22.62 -9.23
C HIS A 188 -1.49 21.69 -8.14
N PHE A 189 -1.61 22.17 -6.90
CA PHE A 189 -2.28 21.42 -5.84
C PHE A 189 -3.81 21.60 -5.92
N PRO A 190 -4.61 20.53 -6.01
CA PRO A 190 -6.07 20.61 -6.11
C PRO A 190 -6.70 20.85 -4.72
N LEU A 191 -6.66 22.09 -4.25
CA LEU A 191 -7.06 22.43 -2.88
C LEU A 191 -8.51 22.11 -2.54
N GLU A 192 -9.43 22.32 -3.49
CA GLU A 192 -10.84 21.97 -3.30
C GLU A 192 -11.03 20.46 -3.11
N ASP A 193 -10.32 19.65 -3.90
CA ASP A 193 -10.40 18.21 -3.78
C ASP A 193 -9.76 17.70 -2.48
N PHE A 194 -8.70 18.36 -1.99
CA PHE A 194 -8.14 18.08 -0.67
C PHE A 194 -9.12 18.41 0.46
N ARG A 195 -9.82 19.55 0.38
CA ARG A 195 -10.84 19.93 1.38
C ARG A 195 -12.01 18.95 1.39
N GLN A 196 -12.38 18.42 0.24
CA GLN A 196 -13.47 17.45 0.07
C GLN A 196 -13.04 16.00 0.37
N GLY A 197 -11.73 15.74 0.51
CA GLY A 197 -11.21 14.38 0.67
C GLY A 197 -11.41 13.52 -0.57
N THR A 198 -11.39 14.12 -1.75
CA THR A 198 -11.60 13.43 -3.05
C THR A 198 -10.30 13.25 -3.83
N HIS A 199 -9.21 13.91 -3.45
CA HIS A 199 -7.88 13.72 -4.04
C HIS A 199 -6.82 13.31 -3.01
N ARG A 200 -5.98 12.35 -3.39
CA ARG A 200 -4.83 11.89 -2.61
C ARG A 200 -3.60 12.77 -2.87
N MET A 201 -2.77 13.01 -1.86
CA MET A 201 -1.57 13.84 -2.00
C MET A 201 -0.39 13.06 -2.57
N THR A 202 -0.10 11.89 -2.00
CA THR A 202 1.04 11.07 -2.43
C THR A 202 0.78 9.60 -2.16
N PHE A 203 1.55 8.77 -2.84
CA PHE A 203 1.54 7.33 -2.72
C PHE A 203 2.82 6.89 -2.02
N LEU A 204 2.67 6.24 -0.87
CA LEU A 204 3.78 5.65 -0.13
C LEU A 204 3.84 4.17 -0.42
N ALA A 205 4.89 3.74 -1.11
CA ALA A 205 5.15 2.32 -1.28
C ALA A 205 5.48 1.67 0.06
N GLY A 206 5.04 0.43 0.22
CA GLY A 206 5.48 -0.46 1.27
C GLY A 206 6.90 -1.00 1.01
N ASP A 207 7.45 -1.65 2.02
CA ASP A 207 8.64 -2.50 1.90
C ASP A 207 8.23 -3.74 1.10
N ASN A 208 8.48 -3.71 -0.21
CA ASN A 208 7.99 -4.74 -1.13
C ASN A 208 8.97 -5.91 -1.32
N GLY A 209 10.14 -5.89 -0.68
CA GLY A 209 11.14 -6.97 -0.71
C GLY A 209 11.66 -7.39 -2.09
N SER A 210 11.14 -6.85 -3.20
CA SER A 210 11.37 -7.32 -4.57
C SER A 210 12.47 -6.55 -5.32
N GLY A 211 13.31 -5.80 -4.62
CA GLY A 211 14.50 -5.18 -5.21
C GLY A 211 14.27 -3.87 -5.97
N ARG A 212 13.05 -3.34 -6.01
CA ARG A 212 12.83 -1.90 -6.28
C ARG A 212 13.26 -1.08 -5.07
N ASP A 213 13.77 0.13 -5.30
CA ASP A 213 14.22 1.07 -4.26
C ASP A 213 13.21 1.11 -3.10
N ASP A 214 13.57 0.48 -1.99
CA ASP A 214 12.74 0.48 -0.78
C ASP A 214 12.74 1.90 -0.22
N LEU A 215 11.69 2.65 -0.57
CA LEU A 215 11.54 4.07 -0.22
C LEU A 215 11.60 4.25 1.29
N LEU A 216 11.01 3.33 2.06
CA LEU A 216 11.01 3.37 3.51
C LEU A 216 12.42 3.13 4.07
N THR A 217 13.13 2.13 3.57
CA THR A 217 14.53 1.88 4.00
C THR A 217 15.44 3.04 3.62
N SER A 218 15.31 3.58 2.41
CA SER A 218 16.05 4.77 1.95
C SER A 218 15.81 5.95 2.89
N PHE A 219 14.53 6.19 3.23
CA PHE A 219 14.16 7.21 4.18
C PHE A 219 14.78 6.98 5.56
N ILE A 220 14.69 5.78 6.13
CA ILE A 220 15.30 5.41 7.42
C ILE A 220 16.83 5.66 7.43
N ASN A 221 17.48 5.54 6.28
CA ASN A 221 18.91 5.80 6.11
C ASN A 221 19.24 7.29 5.89
N GLY A 222 18.25 8.19 6.04
CA GLY A 222 18.41 9.63 5.90
C GLY A 222 18.34 10.14 4.47
N GLN A 223 17.92 9.31 3.51
CA GLN A 223 17.72 9.70 2.12
C GLN A 223 16.24 9.89 1.83
N GLU A 224 15.79 11.13 1.69
CA GLU A 224 14.38 11.44 1.41
C GLU A 224 13.99 10.99 -0.01
N PRO A 225 13.00 10.08 -0.16
CA PRO A 225 12.46 9.70 -1.46
C PRO A 225 11.89 10.88 -2.24
N ARG A 226 12.00 10.83 -3.57
CA ARG A 226 11.50 11.90 -4.46
C ARG A 226 9.98 12.05 -4.39
N GLU A 227 9.30 10.95 -4.12
CA GLU A 227 7.85 10.80 -3.97
C GLU A 227 7.30 11.62 -2.78
N LEU A 228 8.15 11.94 -1.80
CA LEU A 228 7.79 12.82 -0.68
C LEU A 228 7.94 14.32 -1.03
N GLY A 229 8.60 14.64 -2.14
CA GLY A 229 8.87 16.01 -2.58
C GLY A 229 7.61 16.88 -2.69
N PRO A 230 6.55 16.44 -3.40
CA PRO A 230 5.29 17.19 -3.50
C PRO A 230 4.63 17.43 -2.13
N LEU A 231 4.58 16.41 -1.28
CA LEU A 231 4.03 16.53 0.06
C LEU A 231 4.85 17.52 0.93
N ARG A 232 6.19 17.46 0.84
CA ARG A 232 7.08 18.41 1.50
C ARG A 232 6.80 19.84 1.04
N GLN A 233 6.73 20.05 -0.27
CA GLN A 233 6.48 21.35 -0.87
C GLN A 233 5.12 21.91 -0.42
N PHE A 234 4.07 21.08 -0.47
CA PHE A 234 2.75 21.44 0.03
C PHE A 234 2.80 21.89 1.48
N LEU A 235 3.39 21.08 2.38
CA LEU A 235 3.48 21.41 3.80
C LEU A 235 4.30 22.68 4.07
N VAL A 236 5.38 22.89 3.32
CA VAL A 236 6.21 24.08 3.48
C VAL A 236 5.45 25.33 3.05
N ILE A 237 4.81 25.32 1.88
CA ILE A 237 4.02 26.47 1.41
C ILE A 237 2.81 26.71 2.31
N ALA A 238 2.10 25.66 2.72
CA ALA A 238 0.88 25.78 3.52
C ALA A 238 1.13 26.25 4.96
N HIS A 239 2.27 25.89 5.58
CA HIS A 239 2.43 26.08 7.04
C HIS A 239 3.79 26.60 7.51
N ILE A 240 4.86 26.57 6.71
CA ILE A 240 6.22 26.82 7.21
C ILE A 240 6.83 28.09 6.63
N ALA A 241 6.72 28.28 5.31
CA ALA A 241 7.27 29.45 4.63
C ALA A 241 6.65 30.72 5.19
N ASP A 242 7.45 31.76 5.42
CA ASP A 242 6.91 33.08 5.72
C ASP A 242 6.27 33.70 4.47
N ASP A 243 5.57 34.80 4.66
CA ASP A 243 4.81 35.46 3.60
C ASP A 243 5.71 35.97 2.47
N ALA A 244 6.94 36.39 2.78
CA ALA A 244 7.92 36.80 1.77
C ALA A 244 8.35 35.63 0.88
N ALA A 245 8.59 34.45 1.45
CA ALA A 245 8.94 33.25 0.70
C ALA A 245 7.76 32.71 -0.12
N VAL A 246 6.54 32.81 0.40
CA VAL A 246 5.31 32.46 -0.36
C VAL A 246 5.13 33.43 -1.53
N GLN A 247 5.28 34.73 -1.32
CA GLN A 247 5.19 35.72 -2.39
C GLN A 247 6.26 35.47 -3.47
N LEU A 248 7.50 35.18 -3.08
CA LEU A 248 8.55 34.82 -4.04
C LEU A 248 8.19 33.55 -4.83
N ASN A 249 7.55 32.57 -4.20
CA ASN A 249 7.07 31.37 -4.88
C ASN A 249 5.95 31.70 -5.88
N ILE A 250 5.03 32.59 -5.53
CA ILE A 250 4.01 33.10 -6.45
C ILE A 250 4.70 33.79 -7.64
N ASP A 251 5.66 34.68 -7.41
CA ASP A 251 6.24 35.49 -8.48
C ASP A 251 7.14 34.68 -9.41
N SER A 252 7.96 33.78 -8.85
CA SER A 252 9.06 33.12 -9.57
C SER A 252 8.92 31.61 -9.74
N GLY A 253 7.95 30.98 -9.06
CA GLY A 253 7.84 29.53 -8.94
C GLY A 253 8.89 28.91 -8.01
N ARG A 254 9.80 29.70 -7.44
CA ARG A 254 10.89 29.21 -6.57
C ARG A 254 10.56 29.46 -5.11
N LEU A 255 10.72 28.43 -4.29
CA LEU A 255 10.56 28.52 -2.84
C LEU A 255 11.94 28.65 -2.17
N ARG A 256 12.16 29.74 -1.43
CA ARG A 256 13.38 29.95 -0.64
C ARG A 256 13.00 30.27 0.80
N CYS A 257 13.05 29.28 1.67
CA CYS A 257 12.77 29.46 3.08
C CYS A 257 13.64 28.55 3.94
N ASN A 258 13.93 28.98 5.17
CA ASN A 258 14.54 28.12 6.18
C ASN A 258 13.48 27.15 6.71
N VAL A 259 13.57 25.88 6.32
CA VAL A 259 12.60 24.87 6.72
C VAL A 259 12.81 24.49 8.19
N ASN A 260 11.84 24.82 9.04
CA ASN A 260 11.79 24.31 10.41
C ASN A 260 11.48 22.81 10.39
N GLN A 261 12.50 21.98 10.55
CA GLN A 261 12.40 20.52 10.47
C GLN A 261 11.48 19.92 11.54
N ALA A 262 11.43 20.50 12.75
CA ALA A 262 10.53 20.05 13.80
C ALA A 262 9.07 20.30 13.40
N LYS A 263 8.75 21.50 12.91
CA LYS A 263 7.39 21.82 12.44
C LYS A 263 6.99 20.94 11.25
N LEU A 264 7.91 20.73 10.30
CA LEU A 264 7.69 19.85 9.15
C LEU A 264 7.38 18.40 9.57
N CYS A 265 8.19 17.83 10.46
CA CYS A 265 7.96 16.47 10.95
C CYS A 265 6.62 16.36 11.70
N SER A 266 6.24 17.35 12.51
CA SER A 266 4.94 17.36 13.20
C SER A 266 3.79 17.33 12.19
N LEU A 267 3.91 18.07 11.07
CA LEU A 267 2.90 18.06 10.01
C LEU A 267 2.84 16.72 9.26
N TYR A 268 3.99 16.09 8.96
CA TYR A 268 4.01 14.74 8.40
C TYR A 268 3.32 13.72 9.31
N LEU A 269 3.61 13.76 10.62
CA LEU A 269 2.97 12.88 11.60
C LEU A 269 1.46 13.12 11.66
N LYS A 270 1.00 14.38 11.64
CA LYS A 270 -0.44 14.69 11.57
C LYS A 270 -1.12 14.10 10.34
N ILE A 271 -0.47 14.12 9.19
CA ILE A 271 -1.00 13.49 7.97
C ILE A 271 -1.07 11.98 8.14
N ILE A 272 -0.01 11.34 8.64
CA ILE A 272 -0.01 9.89 8.86
C ILE A 272 -1.08 9.48 9.88
N ASP A 273 -1.20 10.21 10.99
CA ASP A 273 -2.17 9.94 12.05
C ASP A 273 -3.61 10.09 11.54
N TYR A 274 -3.90 11.11 10.73
CA TYR A 274 -5.20 11.24 10.05
C TYR A 274 -5.50 10.05 9.14
N ASN A 275 -4.52 9.55 8.39
CA ASN A 275 -4.72 8.37 7.54
C ASN A 275 -4.92 7.09 8.38
N LEU A 276 -4.29 6.97 9.55
CA LEU A 276 -4.55 5.90 10.50
C LEU A 276 -5.97 5.98 11.09
N GLU A 277 -6.45 7.19 11.37
CA GLU A 277 -7.83 7.45 11.80
C GLU A 277 -8.84 7.06 10.72
N LEU A 278 -8.58 7.35 9.45
CA LEU A 278 -9.44 6.93 8.32
C LEU A 278 -9.59 5.40 8.22
N LEU A 279 -8.56 4.65 8.61
CA LEU A 279 -8.59 3.18 8.65
C LEU A 279 -9.27 2.63 9.93
N THR A 280 -9.65 3.49 10.87
CA THR A 280 -10.26 3.11 12.14
C THR A 280 -11.70 3.61 12.18
N PRO A 281 -12.71 2.73 12.06
CA PRO A 281 -14.11 3.15 12.06
C PRO A 281 -14.46 3.95 13.33
N PRO A 282 -15.14 5.11 13.22
CA PRO A 282 -15.48 5.96 14.37
C PRO A 282 -16.33 5.28 15.43
N SER A 283 -17.02 4.19 15.08
CA SER A 283 -17.98 3.48 15.93
C SER A 283 -17.37 2.32 16.72
N THR A 284 -16.05 2.10 16.64
CA THR A 284 -15.40 0.97 17.32
C THR A 284 -14.13 1.43 18.02
N ASP A 285 -14.18 1.52 19.35
CA ASP A 285 -13.12 2.03 20.23
C ASP A 285 -11.78 1.26 20.21
N SER A 286 -11.55 0.31 19.31
CA SER A 286 -10.30 -0.48 19.31
C SER A 286 -10.06 -1.36 18.09
N THR A 287 -10.37 -0.91 16.86
CA THR A 287 -10.02 -1.73 15.69
C THR A 287 -8.50 -1.74 15.48
N THR A 288 -7.85 -2.79 15.97
CA THR A 288 -6.41 -3.01 15.85
C THR A 288 -6.08 -3.96 14.71
N SER A 289 -4.84 -3.94 14.24
CA SER A 289 -4.31 -4.95 13.31
C SER A 289 -4.53 -6.39 13.81
N ALA A 290 -4.40 -6.61 15.11
CA ALA A 290 -4.66 -7.92 15.72
C ALA A 290 -6.14 -8.32 15.62
N ALA A 291 -7.06 -7.40 15.93
CA ALA A 291 -8.49 -7.66 15.87
C ALA A 291 -8.95 -7.94 14.43
N ASP A 292 -8.41 -7.22 13.45
CA ASP A 292 -8.70 -7.42 12.03
C ASP A 292 -8.25 -8.81 11.55
N ILE A 293 -7.05 -9.23 11.94
CA ILE A 293 -6.52 -10.55 11.59
C ILE A 293 -7.32 -11.67 12.25
N GLU A 294 -7.68 -11.55 13.52
CA GLU A 294 -8.49 -12.59 14.18
C GLU A 294 -9.88 -12.68 13.56
N ARG A 295 -10.53 -11.54 13.28
CA ARG A 295 -11.82 -11.52 12.56
C ARG A 295 -11.70 -12.10 11.15
N SER A 296 -10.60 -11.87 10.45
CA SER A 296 -10.38 -12.41 9.09
C SER A 296 -10.38 -13.94 9.03
N LYS A 297 -10.17 -14.61 10.17
CA LYS A 297 -10.18 -16.07 10.29
C LYS A 297 -11.56 -16.65 10.62
N ASP A 298 -12.55 -15.79 10.93
CA ASP A 298 -13.90 -16.26 11.27
C ASP A 298 -14.54 -16.92 10.03
N PRO A 299 -14.92 -18.20 10.08
CA PRO A 299 -15.56 -18.87 8.94
C PRO A 299 -16.94 -18.29 8.59
N LYS A 300 -17.53 -17.44 9.46
CA LYS A 300 -18.83 -16.81 9.24
C LYS A 300 -18.78 -15.56 8.36
N ILE A 301 -17.61 -14.94 8.19
CA ILE A 301 -17.49 -13.75 7.34
C ILE A 301 -17.22 -14.15 5.89
N SER A 302 -17.57 -13.26 4.96
CA SER A 302 -17.31 -13.50 3.53
C SER A 302 -15.81 -13.47 3.22
N SER A 303 -15.40 -14.16 2.15
CA SER A 303 -14.01 -14.13 1.66
C SER A 303 -13.54 -12.69 1.37
N SER A 304 -14.38 -11.88 0.74
CA SER A 304 -14.06 -10.48 0.45
C SER A 304 -13.92 -9.63 1.72
N GLU A 305 -14.73 -9.89 2.74
CA GLU A 305 -14.59 -9.24 4.05
C GLU A 305 -13.27 -9.63 4.71
N ALA A 306 -12.93 -10.93 4.73
CA ALA A 306 -11.67 -11.40 5.28
C ALA A 306 -10.48 -10.71 4.61
N VAL A 307 -10.50 -10.66 3.27
CA VAL A 307 -9.44 -10.02 2.48
C VAL A 307 -9.38 -8.51 2.72
N ALA A 308 -10.50 -7.81 2.83
CA ALA A 308 -10.54 -6.39 3.15
C ALA A 308 -9.95 -6.07 4.54
N LEU A 309 -10.24 -6.89 5.56
CA LEU A 309 -9.66 -6.76 6.90
C LEU A 309 -8.13 -6.89 6.88
N ILE A 310 -7.65 -7.83 6.08
CA ILE A 310 -6.23 -8.10 5.90
C ILE A 310 -5.53 -6.95 5.17
N SER A 311 -6.06 -6.49 4.03
CA SER A 311 -5.54 -5.35 3.28
C SER A 311 -5.48 -4.10 4.16
N ARG A 312 -6.56 -3.80 4.90
CA ARG A 312 -6.58 -2.72 5.89
C ARG A 312 -5.49 -2.86 6.94
N THR A 313 -5.21 -4.09 7.38
CA THR A 313 -4.12 -4.34 8.33
C THR A 313 -2.76 -4.03 7.70
N CYS A 314 -2.50 -4.46 6.47
CA CYS A 314 -1.26 -4.17 5.75
C CYS A 314 -1.04 -2.66 5.56
N GLN A 315 -2.10 -1.92 5.23
CA GLN A 315 -2.06 -0.45 5.14
C GLN A 315 -1.74 0.20 6.49
N ARG A 316 -2.42 -0.21 7.57
CA ARG A 316 -2.19 0.31 8.93
C ARG A 316 -0.75 0.06 9.38
N GLU A 317 -0.25 -1.16 9.19
CA GLU A 317 1.13 -1.52 9.54
C GLU A 317 2.16 -0.73 8.73
N THR A 318 1.86 -0.43 7.46
CA THR A 318 2.72 0.41 6.61
C THR A 318 2.76 1.85 7.11
N LEU A 319 1.61 2.44 7.44
CA LEU A 319 1.54 3.78 8.02
C LEU A 319 2.29 3.86 9.36
N MET A 320 2.14 2.85 10.23
CA MET A 320 2.89 2.78 11.49
C MET A 320 4.41 2.71 11.27
N LYS A 321 4.86 1.97 10.27
CA LYS A 321 6.29 1.96 9.88
C LYS A 321 6.77 3.34 9.44
N TRP A 322 6.02 4.01 8.57
CA TRP A 322 6.34 5.35 8.11
C TRP A 322 6.36 6.35 9.27
N ARG A 323 5.33 6.32 10.12
CA ARG A 323 5.24 7.13 11.36
C ARG A 323 6.51 7.02 12.20
N ARG A 324 6.96 5.78 12.44
CA ARG A 324 8.19 5.49 13.19
C ARG A 324 9.44 5.98 12.48
N ALA A 325 9.51 5.84 11.16
CA ALA A 325 10.65 6.29 10.38
C ALA A 325 10.80 7.83 10.42
N TYR A 326 9.69 8.57 10.29
CA TYR A 326 9.68 10.03 10.48
C TYR A 326 10.16 10.39 11.87
N PHE A 327 9.59 9.77 12.90
CA PHE A 327 10.02 10.03 14.27
C PHE A 327 11.52 9.77 14.46
N ARG A 328 12.05 8.65 13.97
CA ARG A 328 13.48 8.31 14.12
C ARG A 328 14.38 9.35 13.46
N ASN A 329 14.09 9.74 12.22
CA ASN A 329 14.91 10.68 11.46
C ASN A 329 14.89 12.09 12.05
N TYR A 330 13.76 12.48 12.66
CA TYR A 330 13.59 13.81 13.21
C TYR A 330 13.65 13.85 14.75
N SER A 331 13.89 12.72 15.42
CA SER A 331 13.92 12.59 16.90
C SER A 331 14.90 13.55 17.58
N ARG A 332 15.99 13.95 16.92
CA ARG A 332 16.91 14.98 17.46
C ARG A 332 16.25 16.35 17.61
N ALA A 333 15.12 16.59 16.95
CA ALA A 333 14.38 17.85 16.97
C ALA A 333 13.17 17.82 17.93
N PHE A 334 12.88 16.70 18.60
CA PHE A 334 11.76 16.56 19.53
C PHE A 334 12.20 16.05 20.91
N PRO A 335 11.66 16.60 22.02
CA PRO A 335 11.73 15.94 23.31
C PRO A 335 10.91 14.63 23.29
N SER A 336 11.41 13.59 23.95
CA SER A 336 10.97 12.18 23.84
C SER A 336 9.53 11.87 24.26
N ASP A 337 8.83 12.81 24.89
CA ASP A 337 7.71 12.47 25.78
C ASP A 337 6.33 12.50 25.10
N GLU A 338 6.23 12.99 23.86
CA GLU A 338 4.93 13.12 23.17
C GLU A 338 4.50 11.87 22.37
N ILE A 339 5.35 10.85 22.24
CA ILE A 339 5.09 9.73 21.32
C ILE A 339 5.12 8.38 22.05
N ASN A 340 3.96 8.00 22.59
CA ASN A 340 3.67 6.67 23.14
C ASN A 340 3.46 5.63 22.02
N ASP A 341 4.52 5.34 21.25
CA ASP A 341 4.46 4.40 20.13
C ASP A 341 4.70 2.96 20.62
N LYS A 342 3.63 2.28 21.06
CA LYS A 342 3.64 0.91 21.64
C LYS A 342 3.93 -0.20 20.62
N GLY A 343 4.58 0.12 19.50
CA GLY A 343 4.88 -0.76 18.38
C GLY A 343 6.22 -1.49 18.49
N CYS A 344 6.63 -2.18 17.42
CA CYS A 344 7.95 -2.79 17.32
C CYS A 344 9.04 -1.72 17.45
N ARG A 345 9.98 -1.88 18.38
CA ARG A 345 11.04 -0.87 18.61
C ARG A 345 11.90 -0.54 17.39
N VAL A 346 12.06 -1.51 16.48
CA VAL A 346 12.84 -1.38 15.25
C VAL A 346 12.05 -0.71 14.13
N CYS A 347 10.84 -1.21 13.85
CA CYS A 347 10.10 -0.83 12.64
C CYS A 347 8.73 -0.19 12.89
N GLY A 348 8.28 -0.02 14.14
CA GLY A 348 6.98 0.59 14.47
C GLY A 348 5.76 -0.33 14.31
N ARG A 349 5.86 -1.47 13.60
CA ARG A 349 4.74 -2.41 13.40
C ARG A 349 4.03 -2.78 14.70
N THR A 350 2.69 -2.82 14.66
CA THR A 350 1.81 -3.18 15.78
C THR A 350 1.33 -4.65 15.74
N TYR A 351 1.70 -5.41 14.71
CA TYR A 351 1.40 -6.83 14.65
C TYR A 351 2.41 -7.62 13.79
N PRO A 352 2.68 -8.91 14.13
CA PRO A 352 2.47 -9.54 15.43
C PRO A 352 3.46 -8.98 16.46
N HIS A 353 3.21 -9.16 17.76
CA HIS A 353 4.13 -8.69 18.81
C HIS A 353 4.73 -9.84 19.63
N LEU A 354 6.03 -10.04 19.47
CA LEU A 354 6.88 -10.72 20.44
C LEU A 354 7.26 -9.70 21.52
N THR A 355 6.92 -9.99 22.77
CA THR A 355 7.37 -9.18 23.91
C THR A 355 8.64 -9.76 24.48
N CYS A 356 9.55 -8.90 24.96
CA CYS A 356 10.73 -9.36 25.70
C CYS A 356 10.29 -10.07 26.98
N ALA A 357 10.59 -11.37 27.11
CA ALA A 357 10.21 -12.18 28.27
C ALA A 357 10.74 -11.61 29.60
N ARG A 358 11.86 -10.88 29.57
CA ARG A 358 12.45 -10.24 30.77
C ARG A 358 11.77 -8.93 31.15
N CYS A 359 11.16 -8.24 30.19
CA CYS A 359 10.38 -7.03 30.45
C CYS A 359 8.93 -7.36 30.81
N LYS A 360 8.44 -8.52 30.36
CA LYS A 360 7.08 -9.00 30.62
C LYS A 360 6.89 -9.26 32.12
N GLY A 361 6.19 -8.37 32.81
CA GLY A 361 5.90 -8.47 34.26
C GLY A 361 6.50 -7.35 35.12
N ARG A 362 7.25 -6.42 34.54
CA ARG A 362 7.71 -5.22 35.26
C ARG A 362 6.64 -4.13 35.15
N SER A 363 6.10 -3.66 36.27
CA SER A 363 5.10 -2.58 36.31
C SER A 363 5.67 -1.23 35.87
N ASP A 364 6.98 -1.04 36.04
CA ASP A 364 7.63 0.27 35.94
C ASP A 364 8.46 0.45 34.66
N ALA A 365 8.43 -0.55 33.76
CA ALA A 365 9.22 -0.56 32.54
C ALA A 365 8.33 -0.73 31.32
N GLU A 366 8.55 0.12 30.31
CA GLU A 366 7.92 -0.05 29.00
C GLU A 366 8.29 -1.43 28.43
N VAL A 367 7.28 -2.26 28.17
CA VAL A 367 7.49 -3.63 27.67
C VAL A 367 7.96 -3.55 26.22
N ALA A 368 9.24 -3.83 26.01
CA ALA A 368 9.80 -3.87 24.65
C ALA A 368 9.11 -4.93 23.79
N ALA A 369 8.54 -4.49 22.67
CA ALA A 369 7.86 -5.32 21.69
C ALA A 369 8.61 -5.35 20.35
N TYR A 370 8.52 -6.49 19.65
CA TYR A 370 9.18 -6.75 18.37
C TYR A 370 8.27 -7.52 17.42
N CYS A 371 8.30 -7.24 16.12
CA CYS A 371 7.50 -8.01 15.15
C CYS A 371 8.16 -9.33 14.71
N SER A 372 9.44 -9.52 15.02
CA SER A 372 10.18 -10.75 14.71
C SER A 372 11.38 -10.95 15.64
N ARG A 373 11.88 -12.18 15.74
CA ARG A 373 13.14 -12.47 16.45
C ARG A 373 14.34 -11.75 15.81
N ALA A 374 14.29 -11.50 14.50
CA ALA A 374 15.34 -10.76 13.81
C ALA A 374 15.40 -9.30 14.30
N HIS A 375 14.24 -8.64 14.43
CA HIS A 375 14.18 -7.27 14.98
C HIS A 375 14.59 -7.24 16.45
N GLN A 376 14.20 -8.23 17.25
CA GLN A 376 14.67 -8.34 18.63
C GLN A 376 16.20 -8.44 18.69
N LYS A 377 16.82 -9.29 17.86
CA LYS A 377 18.29 -9.42 17.79
C LYS A 377 18.97 -8.13 17.34
N MET A 378 18.37 -7.43 16.38
CA MET A 378 18.88 -6.15 15.86
C MET A 378 18.89 -5.07 16.94
N ASP A 379 17.80 -4.91 17.68
CA ASP A 379 17.70 -3.93 18.78
C ASP A 379 18.39 -4.40 20.06
N TRP A 380 18.75 -5.70 20.17
CA TRP A 380 19.24 -6.28 21.41
C TRP A 380 20.46 -5.54 21.97
N LYS A 381 21.35 -5.02 21.13
CA LYS A 381 22.51 -4.25 21.61
C LYS A 381 22.10 -3.01 22.40
N THR A 382 21.08 -2.29 21.92
CA THR A 382 20.55 -1.08 22.55
C THR A 382 19.63 -1.43 23.72
N HIS A 383 18.72 -2.38 23.50
CA HIS A 383 17.73 -2.80 24.48
C HIS A 383 18.34 -3.54 25.68
N LYS A 384 19.43 -4.31 25.50
CA LYS A 384 20.04 -5.12 26.56
C LYS A 384 20.40 -4.25 27.78
N HIS A 385 20.95 -3.05 27.57
CA HIS A 385 21.29 -2.16 28.68
C HIS A 385 20.05 -1.71 29.45
N GLN A 386 18.97 -1.37 28.77
CA GLN A 386 17.69 -0.99 29.40
C GLN A 386 16.98 -2.18 30.06
N CYS A 387 17.16 -3.38 29.50
CA CYS A 387 16.59 -4.63 30.00
C CYS A 387 17.31 -5.12 31.27
N GLN A 388 18.63 -4.95 31.33
CA GLN A 388 19.51 -5.43 32.43
C GLN A 388 19.73 -4.40 33.54
N ALA A 389 19.40 -3.11 33.36
CA ALA A 389 19.72 -2.05 34.32
C ALA A 389 18.98 -2.10 35.67
N LYS A 390 18.24 -3.17 36.00
CA LYS A 390 17.50 -3.31 37.26
C LYS A 390 17.31 -4.81 37.61
N ASP A 391 18.42 -5.52 37.80
CA ASP A 391 18.43 -6.73 38.63
C ASP A 391 19.02 -6.36 40.00
#